data_AF-A0A7S1ZGG3-F1
#
_entry.id   AF-A0A7S1ZGG3-F1
#
_cell.length_a   1.000
_cell.length_b   1.000
_cell.length_c   1.000
_cell.angle_alpha   90.00
_cell.angle_beta   90.00
_cell.angle_gamma   90.00
#
_symmetry.space_group_name_H-M   'P 1'
#
loop_
_entity.id
_entity.type
_entity.pdbx_description
1 polymer ?
#
loop_
_entity_poly.entity_id
_entity_poly.type
_entity_poly.pdbx_seq_one_letter_code
_entity_poly.pdbx_strand_id
1 'polypeptide(L)'
;VGNIRKHILAPRAATQAQMNGYFVGGKLELADLYTDATKVLFVALFYSAVFPPALFLGALALFLHFAVGKYCLLRKWRATPDVGHHLARLSRNYFFSTALIAHVVMSAYWWSGYPY
;
A
#
# COMPACT_ATOMS: atom_id res chain seq x y z
N VAL A 1 3.77 1.35 16.96
CA VAL A 1 4.28 0.61 18.15
C VAL A 1 5.78 0.62 18.09
N GLY A 2 6.40 1.47 18.90
CA GLY A 2 7.84 1.76 18.82
C GLY A 2 8.65 0.97 19.83
N ASN A 3 9.92 0.77 19.54
CA ASN A 3 10.92 0.17 20.44
C ASN A 3 10.91 0.85 21.83
N ILE A 4 10.58 2.15 21.89
CA ILE A 4 10.42 2.92 23.14
C ILE A 4 9.37 2.32 24.07
N ARG A 5 8.21 1.92 23.55
CA ARG A 5 7.15 1.29 24.36
C ARG A 5 7.60 -0.04 24.95
N LYS A 6 8.30 -0.86 24.16
CA LYS A 6 8.75 -2.20 24.55
C LYS A 6 9.94 -2.16 25.51
N HIS A 7 10.91 -1.28 25.29
CA HIS A 7 12.17 -1.30 26.04
C HIS A 7 12.24 -0.29 27.19
N ILE A 8 11.47 0.82 27.14
CA ILE A 8 11.55 1.87 28.17
C ILE A 8 10.30 1.90 29.04
N LEU A 9 9.11 1.82 28.44
CA LEU A 9 7.85 1.95 29.16
C LEU A 9 7.37 0.61 29.76
N ALA A 10 7.56 -0.51 29.06
CA ALA A 10 7.12 -1.82 29.54
C ALA A 10 7.79 -2.25 30.87
N PRO A 11 9.10 -2.07 31.11
CA PRO A 11 9.74 -2.43 32.39
C PRO A 11 9.30 -1.55 33.56
N ARG A 12 8.68 -0.40 33.28
CA ARG A 12 8.23 0.59 34.27
C ARG A 12 6.72 0.49 34.56
N ALA A 13 6.04 -0.52 34.00
CA ALA A 13 4.61 -0.72 34.21
C ALA A 13 4.33 -1.25 35.63
N ALA A 14 3.29 -0.73 36.27
CA ALA A 14 2.93 -1.13 37.64
C ALA A 14 2.21 -2.49 37.69
N THR A 15 1.53 -2.88 36.61
CA THR A 15 0.78 -4.13 36.51
C THR A 15 1.17 -4.93 35.28
N GLN A 16 1.08 -6.26 35.37
CA GLN A 16 1.37 -7.15 34.24
C GLN A 16 0.44 -6.89 33.05
N ALA A 17 -0.83 -6.57 33.30
CA ALA A 17 -1.78 -6.23 32.25
C ALA A 17 -1.34 -4.97 31.47
N GLN A 18 -0.85 -3.96 32.18
CA GLN A 18 -0.31 -2.74 31.57
C GLN A 18 0.98 -3.03 30.79
N MET A 19 1.86 -3.86 31.33
CA MET A 19 3.08 -4.32 30.64
C MET A 19 2.75 -4.98 29.30
N ASN A 20 1.80 -5.93 29.31
CA ASN A 20 1.34 -6.64 28.11
C ASN A 20 0.74 -5.66 27.08
N GLY A 21 0.05 -4.61 27.54
CA GLY A 21 -0.50 -3.55 26.70
C GLY A 21 0.56 -2.81 25.85
N TYR A 22 1.79 -2.68 26.33
CA TYR A 22 2.88 -2.04 25.57
C TYR A 22 3.45 -2.92 24.44
N PHE A 23 3.21 -4.24 24.50
CA PHE A 23 3.63 -5.19 23.46
C PHE A 23 2.60 -5.39 22.35
N VAL A 24 1.36 -4.91 22.53
CA VAL A 24 0.31 -5.00 21.51
C VAL A 24 0.72 -4.24 20.26
N GLY A 25 0.67 -4.93 19.11
CA GLY A 25 1.00 -4.38 17.80
C GLY A 25 0.05 -3.26 17.34
N GLY A 26 0.50 -2.47 16.37
CA GLY A 26 -0.30 -1.36 15.83
C GLY A 26 -1.55 -1.89 15.11
N LYS A 27 -2.63 -1.10 15.12
CA LYS A 27 -3.79 -1.39 14.27
C LYS A 27 -3.36 -1.26 12.80
N LEU A 28 -3.73 -2.24 12.00
CA LEU A 28 -3.54 -2.23 10.56
C LEU A 28 -4.89 -2.15 9.89
N GLU A 29 -5.09 -1.11 9.08
CA GLU A 29 -6.23 -0.98 8.19
C GLU A 29 -5.80 -1.47 6.80
N LEU A 30 -6.32 -2.62 6.38
CA LEU A 30 -6.02 -3.22 5.06
C LEU A 30 -6.46 -2.29 3.93
N ALA A 31 -7.56 -1.57 4.11
CA ALA A 31 -8.09 -0.63 3.13
C ALA A 31 -7.06 0.45 2.76
N ASP A 32 -6.31 0.97 3.73
CA ASP A 32 -5.30 2.00 3.49
C ASP A 32 -4.15 1.46 2.63
N LEU A 33 -3.65 0.25 2.94
CA LEU A 33 -2.59 -0.38 2.17
C LEU A 33 -2.98 -0.66 0.72
N TYR A 34 -4.20 -1.16 0.53
CA TYR A 34 -4.73 -1.41 -0.82
C TYR A 34 -4.92 -0.10 -1.58
N THR A 35 -5.42 0.93 -0.93
CA THR A 35 -5.63 2.26 -1.52
C THR A 35 -4.31 2.90 -1.93
N ASP A 36 -3.26 2.82 -1.10
CA ASP A 36 -1.95 3.35 -1.46
C ASP A 36 -1.31 2.61 -2.64
N ALA A 37 -1.34 1.27 -2.63
CA ALA A 37 -0.79 0.48 -3.74
C ALA A 37 -1.51 0.76 -5.07
N THR A 38 -2.84 0.86 -5.04
CA THR A 38 -3.65 1.15 -6.22
C THR A 38 -3.44 2.57 -6.73
N LYS A 39 -3.30 3.58 -5.85
CA LYS A 39 -2.95 4.95 -6.26
C LYS A 39 -1.61 5.00 -7.00
N VAL A 40 -0.57 4.37 -6.45
CA VAL A 40 0.75 4.32 -7.10
C VAL A 40 0.67 3.68 -8.48
N LEU A 41 -0.04 2.55 -8.59
CA LEU A 41 -0.21 1.86 -9.86
C LEU A 41 -0.98 2.71 -10.89
N PHE A 42 -2.07 3.35 -10.47
CA PHE A 42 -2.87 4.22 -11.35
C PHE A 42 -2.02 5.38 -11.89
N VAL A 43 -1.30 6.09 -11.01
CA VAL A 43 -0.45 7.23 -11.39
C VAL A 43 0.68 6.79 -12.33
N ALA A 44 1.35 5.68 -12.03
CA ALA A 44 2.43 5.16 -12.87
C ALA A 44 1.94 4.80 -14.28
N LEU A 45 0.77 4.19 -14.41
CA LEU A 45 0.16 3.86 -15.70
C LEU A 45 -0.37 5.10 -16.43
N PHE A 46 -0.99 6.05 -15.72
CA PHE A 46 -1.54 7.25 -16.32
C PHE A 46 -0.45 8.13 -16.96
N TYR A 47 0.66 8.35 -16.24
CA TYR A 47 1.74 9.22 -16.70
C TYR A 47 2.77 8.54 -17.60
N SER A 48 2.73 7.21 -17.76
CA SER A 48 3.69 6.51 -18.63
C SER A 48 3.58 6.92 -20.10
N ALA A 49 2.41 7.38 -20.55
CA ALA A 49 2.16 7.87 -21.90
C ALA A 49 2.98 9.12 -22.25
N VAL A 50 3.27 9.97 -21.24
CA VAL A 50 4.02 11.23 -21.39
C VAL A 50 5.47 11.07 -20.90
N PHE A 51 5.66 10.32 -19.82
CA PHE A 51 6.95 10.11 -19.17
C PHE A 51 7.19 8.61 -18.93
N PRO A 52 7.80 7.90 -19.90
CA PRO A 52 8.06 6.46 -19.79
C PRO A 52 8.79 6.00 -18.51
N PRO A 53 9.74 6.77 -17.93
CA PRO A 53 10.37 6.40 -16.66
C PRO A 53 9.43 6.36 -15.45
N ALA A 54 8.19 6.88 -15.56
CA ALA A 54 7.16 6.75 -14.53
C ALA A 54 6.91 5.28 -14.14
N LEU A 55 7.03 4.34 -15.08
CA LEU A 55 6.87 2.92 -14.81
C LEU A 55 7.97 2.38 -13.88
N PHE A 56 9.20 2.85 -14.05
CA PHE A 56 10.31 2.45 -13.19
C PHE A 56 10.15 2.99 -11.77
N LEU A 57 9.75 4.27 -11.64
CA LEU A 57 9.45 4.88 -10.35
C LEU A 57 8.26 4.19 -9.67
N GLY A 58 7.21 3.86 -10.41
CA GLY A 58 6.06 3.11 -9.91
C GLY A 58 6.45 1.71 -9.43
N ALA A 59 7.27 0.98 -10.20
CA ALA A 59 7.77 -0.33 -9.81
C ALA A 59 8.62 -0.27 -8.53
N LEU A 60 9.52 0.72 -8.42
CA LEU A 60 10.32 0.95 -7.22
C LEU A 60 9.44 1.27 -6.01
N ALA A 61 8.43 2.14 -6.18
CA ALA A 61 7.50 2.50 -5.12
C ALA A 61 6.69 1.27 -4.64
N LEU A 62 6.17 0.47 -5.56
CA LEU A 62 5.46 -0.77 -5.23
C LEU A 62 6.38 -1.79 -4.52
N PHE A 63 7.63 -1.91 -4.96
CA PHE A 63 8.61 -2.77 -4.29
C PHE A 63 8.89 -2.32 -2.86
N LEU A 64 9.07 -1.02 -2.62
CA LEU A 64 9.25 -0.47 -1.29
C LEU A 64 8.00 -0.69 -0.42
N HIS A 65 6.80 -0.47 -0.97
CA HIS A 65 5.54 -0.79 -0.29
C HIS A 65 5.46 -2.26 0.12
N PHE A 66 5.88 -3.18 -0.76
CA PHE A 66 5.94 -4.60 -0.44
C PHE A 66 6.96 -4.92 0.65
N ALA A 67 8.20 -4.41 0.54
CA ALA A 67 9.27 -4.67 1.50
C ALA A 67 8.92 -4.14 2.90
N VAL A 68 8.43 -2.90 2.97
CA VAL A 68 7.99 -2.26 4.22
C VAL A 68 6.75 -2.96 4.77
N GLY A 69 5.76 -3.26 3.92
CA GLY A 69 4.55 -3.98 4.30
C GLY A 69 4.86 -5.35 4.91
N LYS A 70 5.72 -6.13 4.27
CA LYS A 70 6.21 -7.43 4.77
C LYS A 70 6.89 -7.28 6.13
N TYR A 71 7.77 -6.30 6.29
CA TYR A 71 8.44 -6.05 7.57
C TYR A 71 7.46 -5.68 8.69
N CYS A 72 6.51 -4.79 8.39
CA CYS A 72 5.52 -4.33 9.36
C CYS A 72 4.54 -5.44 9.77
N LEU A 73 4.11 -6.28 8.82
CA LEU A 73 3.24 -7.43 9.06
C LEU A 73 3.89 -8.44 10.02
N LEU A 74 5.18 -8.73 9.82
CA LEU A 74 5.88 -9.75 10.61
C LEU A 74 6.30 -9.28 12.00
N ARG A 75 6.49 -7.96 12.24
CA ARG A 75 7.14 -7.47 13.47
C ARG A 75 6.42 -6.37 14.24
N LYS A 76 5.54 -5.58 13.60
CA LYS A 76 4.97 -4.35 14.20
C LYS A 76 3.46 -4.35 14.35
N TRP A 77 2.74 -5.00 13.45
CA TRP A 77 1.28 -4.98 13.44
C TRP A 77 0.70 -6.14 14.23
N ARG A 78 -0.50 -5.91 14.79
CA ARG A 78 -1.30 -6.97 15.40
C ARG A 78 -1.93 -7.82 14.29
N ALA A 79 -2.36 -9.03 14.64
CA ALA A 79 -3.14 -9.88 13.75
C ALA A 79 -4.32 -9.08 13.17
N THR A 80 -4.40 -9.07 11.85
CA THR A 80 -5.39 -8.32 11.11
C THR A 80 -6.71 -9.11 11.10
N PRO A 81 -7.89 -8.46 11.16
CA PRO A 81 -9.14 -9.17 10.91
C PRO A 81 -9.08 -9.86 9.54
N ASP A 82 -9.65 -11.06 9.46
CA ASP A 82 -9.70 -11.82 8.22
C ASP A 82 -10.68 -11.16 7.24
N VAL A 83 -10.16 -10.18 6.50
CA VAL A 83 -10.87 -9.61 5.36
C VAL A 83 -10.62 -10.57 4.23
N GLY A 84 -11.57 -11.50 4.03
CA GLY A 84 -11.47 -12.56 3.04
C GLY A 84 -11.33 -12.04 1.59
N HIS A 85 -11.63 -12.89 0.60
CA HIS A 85 -11.33 -12.62 -0.81
C HIS A 85 -12.10 -11.46 -1.48
N HIS A 86 -12.88 -10.69 -0.74
CA HIS A 86 -13.69 -9.58 -1.26
C HIS A 86 -12.84 -8.43 -1.84
N LEU A 87 -11.76 -8.04 -1.15
CA LEU A 87 -10.85 -6.98 -1.63
C LEU A 87 -10.11 -7.39 -2.90
N ALA A 88 -9.72 -8.67 -2.98
CA ALA A 88 -9.08 -9.23 -4.17
C ALA A 88 -10.03 -9.26 -5.39
N ARG A 89 -11.32 -9.58 -5.18
CA ARG A 89 -12.32 -9.54 -6.26
C ARG A 89 -12.61 -8.11 -6.72
N LEU A 90 -12.72 -7.16 -5.80
CA LEU A 90 -12.96 -5.75 -6.13
C LEU A 90 -11.81 -5.18 -6.98
N SER A 91 -10.56 -5.37 -6.52
CA SER A 91 -9.38 -4.92 -7.24
C SER A 91 -9.28 -5.58 -8.62
N ARG A 92 -9.43 -6.91 -8.70
CA ARG A 92 -9.35 -7.64 -9.97
C ARG A 92 -10.39 -7.20 -10.99
N ASN A 93 -11.64 -7.10 -10.58
CA ASN A 93 -12.74 -6.91 -11.53
C ASN A 93 -12.89 -5.44 -11.95
N TYR A 94 -12.76 -4.51 -11.00
CA TYR A 94 -13.06 -3.10 -11.25
C TYR A 94 -11.80 -2.26 -11.43
N PHE A 95 -10.83 -2.35 -10.50
CA PHE A 95 -9.69 -1.44 -10.50
C PHE A 95 -8.74 -1.62 -11.68
N PHE A 96 -8.31 -2.84 -12.01
CA PHE A 96 -7.39 -3.03 -13.14
C PHE A 96 -8.05 -2.67 -14.47
N SER A 97 -9.33 -3.01 -14.65
CA SER A 97 -10.10 -2.67 -15.84
C SER A 97 -10.20 -1.16 -16.04
N THR A 98 -10.51 -0.39 -14.98
CA THR A 98 -10.62 1.07 -15.07
C THR A 98 -9.25 1.75 -15.24
N ALA A 99 -8.20 1.26 -14.58
CA ALA A 99 -6.84 1.76 -14.74
C ALA A 99 -6.32 1.58 -16.18
N LEU A 100 -6.62 0.43 -16.80
CA LEU A 100 -6.28 0.17 -18.20
C LEU A 100 -7.01 1.10 -19.16
N ILE A 101 -8.33 1.28 -18.98
CA ILE A 101 -9.12 2.21 -19.80
C ILE A 101 -8.55 3.63 -19.69
N ALA A 102 -8.25 4.09 -18.47
CA ALA A 102 -7.65 5.40 -18.26
C ALA A 102 -6.28 5.55 -18.95
N HIS A 103 -5.43 4.53 -18.87
CA HIS A 103 -4.14 4.51 -19.57
C HIS A 103 -4.28 4.57 -21.09
N VAL A 104 -5.22 3.81 -21.66
CA VAL A 104 -5.49 3.80 -23.11
C VAL A 104 -6.04 5.15 -23.57
N VAL A 105 -6.98 5.74 -22.83
CA VAL A 105 -7.55 7.06 -23.16
C VAL A 105 -6.47 8.15 -23.12
N MET A 106 -5.62 8.16 -22.09
CA MET A 106 -4.52 9.12 -22.00
C MET A 106 -3.49 8.94 -23.10
N SER A 107 -3.13 7.70 -23.40
CA SER A 107 -2.21 7.38 -24.49
C SER A 107 -2.81 7.81 -25.83
N ALA A 108 -4.07 7.48 -26.09
CA ALA A 108 -4.75 7.89 -27.31
C ALA A 108 -4.84 9.41 -27.45
N TYR A 109 -5.21 10.13 -26.38
CA TYR A 109 -5.31 11.59 -26.38
C TYR A 109 -3.95 12.27 -26.63
N TRP A 110 -2.89 11.79 -25.98
CA TRP A 110 -1.57 12.41 -26.11
C TRP A 110 -0.93 12.12 -27.47
N TRP A 111 -1.16 10.92 -28.02
CA TRP A 111 -0.56 10.49 -29.28
C TRP A 111 -1.43 10.76 -30.52
N SER A 112 -2.72 11.09 -30.38
CA SER A 112 -3.59 11.37 -31.53
C SER A 112 -3.22 12.64 -32.30
N GLY A 113 -2.44 13.54 -31.70
CA GLY A 113 -1.96 14.79 -32.32
C GLY A 113 -0.47 14.80 -32.67
N TYR A 114 0.18 13.62 -32.78
CA TYR A 114 1.61 13.52 -33.09
C TYR A 114 1.79 12.80 -34.45
N PRO A 115 2.47 13.36 -35.49
CA PRO A 115 3.21 14.62 -35.60
C PRO A 115 2.56 15.66 -36.55
N TYR A 116 1.23 15.82 -36.52
CA TYR A 116 0.50 16.95 -37.13
C TYR A 116 -0.57 17.46 -36.17
#